data_AF-A0A3D4APS6-F1
#
_entry.id   AF-A0A3D4APS6-F1
#
_cell.length_a   1.000
_cell.length_b   1.000
_cell.length_c   1.000
_cell.angle_alpha   90.00
_cell.angle_beta   90.00
_cell.angle_gamma   90.00
#
_symmetry.space_group_name_H-M   'P 1'
#
loop_
_entity.id
_entity.type
_entity.pdbx_description
1 polymer ?
#
loop_
_entity_poly.entity_id
_entity_poly.type
_entity_poly.pdbx_seq_one_letter_code
_entity_poly.pdbx_strand_id
1 'polypeptide(L)'
;PVGEWGFAVLLMVIMIIWMRLAAIVHALYPNHVNPTFEELSAFLTIGSIIGGILLVSVFSISAFTPQIMMERRVDIMTAVVSSIHAVKENFAAMVVWSICIFVLVALGFAAGAAGFIIIMPLLSYASWHGYIAVIKTKTPRGYE
;
A
#
# COMPACT_ATOMS: atom_id res chain seq x y z
N PRO A 1 -6.20 19.45 9.91
CA PRO A 1 -5.96 19.99 8.55
C PRO A 1 -6.83 19.26 7.54
N VAL A 2 -7.61 19.98 6.72
CA VAL A 2 -8.68 19.41 5.87
C VAL A 2 -8.19 18.33 4.89
N GLY A 3 -6.90 18.34 4.54
CA GLY A 3 -6.26 17.35 3.67
C GLY A 3 -6.20 15.92 4.27
N GLU A 4 -5.96 15.76 5.58
CA GLU A 4 -5.79 14.42 6.19
C GLU A 4 -7.05 13.55 6.03
N TRP A 5 -8.22 14.16 6.17
CA TRP A 5 -9.51 13.49 5.96
C TRP A 5 -9.71 13.04 4.53
N GLY A 6 -9.23 13.80 3.54
CA GLY A 6 -9.39 13.42 2.15
C GLY A 6 -8.49 12.25 1.74
N PHE A 7 -7.33 12.04 2.39
CA PHE A 7 -6.56 10.81 2.20
C PHE A 7 -7.30 9.59 2.78
N ALA A 8 -7.92 9.73 3.95
CA ALA A 8 -8.76 8.66 4.50
C ALA A 8 -9.97 8.34 3.59
N VAL A 9 -10.62 9.36 3.02
CA VAL A 9 -11.71 9.19 2.04
C VAL A 9 -11.21 8.51 0.76
N LEU A 10 -10.02 8.89 0.26
CA LEU A 10 -9.40 8.22 -0.89
C LEU A 10 -9.21 6.73 -0.63
N LEU A 11 -8.62 6.36 0.52
CA LEU A 11 -8.42 4.96 0.91
C LEU A 11 -9.75 4.22 1.12
N MET A 12 -10.77 4.90 1.65
CA MET A 12 -12.12 4.34 1.79
C MET A 12 -12.73 4.01 0.43
N VAL A 13 -12.63 4.91 -0.55
CA VAL A 13 -13.11 4.66 -1.92
C VAL A 13 -12.38 3.46 -2.53
N ILE A 14 -11.07 3.37 -2.35
CA ILE A 14 -10.29 2.22 -2.84
C ILE A 14 -10.73 0.93 -2.14
N MET A 15 -11.00 0.96 -0.83
CA MET A 15 -11.53 -0.20 -0.11
C MET A 15 -12.91 -0.62 -0.60
N ILE A 16 -13.80 0.32 -0.93
CA ILE A 16 -15.10 0.01 -1.54
C ILE A 16 -14.90 -0.68 -2.89
N ILE A 17 -14.00 -0.16 -3.72
CA ILE A 17 -13.65 -0.77 -5.02
C ILE A 17 -13.11 -2.19 -4.83
N TRP A 18 -12.20 -2.39 -3.88
CA TRP A 18 -11.67 -3.72 -3.54
C TRP A 18 -12.77 -4.69 -3.14
N MET A 19 -13.64 -4.30 -2.20
CA MET A 19 -14.75 -5.14 -1.74
C MET A 19 -15.70 -5.49 -2.88
N ARG A 20 -15.95 -4.55 -3.80
CA ARG A 20 -16.77 -4.80 -4.99
C ARG A 20 -16.12 -5.80 -5.93
N LEU A 21 -14.82 -5.65 -6.21
CA LEU A 21 -14.09 -6.59 -7.06
C LEU A 21 -14.05 -7.99 -6.44
N ALA A 22 -13.79 -8.10 -5.14
CA ALA A 22 -13.82 -9.37 -4.41
C ALA A 22 -15.20 -10.04 -4.47
N ALA A 23 -16.27 -9.27 -4.29
CA ALA A 23 -17.64 -9.77 -4.38
C ALA A 23 -17.98 -10.28 -5.80
N ILE A 24 -17.52 -9.58 -6.85
CA ILE A 24 -17.73 -10.02 -8.24
C ILE A 24 -16.96 -11.32 -8.51
N VAL A 25 -15.69 -11.41 -8.11
CA VAL A 25 -14.89 -12.63 -8.29
C VAL A 25 -15.55 -13.81 -7.57
N HIS A 26 -16.05 -13.59 -6.35
CA HIS A 26 -16.74 -14.61 -5.59
C HIS A 26 -18.12 -14.98 -6.15
N ALA A 27 -18.84 -14.01 -6.74
CA ALA A 27 -20.11 -14.26 -7.40
C ALA A 27 -19.95 -15.06 -8.70
N LEU A 28 -18.80 -14.94 -9.37
CA LEU A 28 -18.49 -15.69 -10.59
C LEU A 28 -17.90 -17.08 -10.29
N TYR A 29 -17.15 -17.21 -9.18
CA TYR A 29 -16.48 -18.45 -8.78
C TYR A 29 -16.43 -18.60 -7.25
N PRO A 30 -16.72 -19.78 -6.68
CA PRO A 30 -17.26 -21.02 -7.29
C PRO A 30 -18.80 -21.07 -7.26
N ASN A 31 -19.42 -21.56 -8.34
CA ASN A 31 -20.89 -21.65 -8.46
C ASN A 31 -21.50 -22.87 -7.73
N HIS A 32 -20.66 -23.74 -7.16
CA HIS A 32 -21.08 -25.02 -6.58
C HIS A 32 -20.36 -25.28 -5.25
N VAL A 33 -21.01 -26.04 -4.35
CA VAL A 33 -20.51 -26.33 -2.99
C VAL A 33 -19.27 -27.23 -2.99
N ASN A 34 -19.08 -28.05 -4.04
CA ASN A 34 -17.89 -28.89 -4.24
C ASN A 34 -17.18 -28.46 -5.54
N PRO A 35 -16.38 -27.38 -5.50
CA PRO A 35 -15.69 -26.90 -6.67
C PRO A 35 -14.61 -27.88 -7.11
N THR A 36 -14.44 -28.01 -8.42
CA THR A 36 -13.32 -28.73 -9.01
C THR A 36 -12.01 -27.97 -8.77
N PHE A 37 -10.87 -28.67 -8.86
CA PHE A 37 -9.55 -28.04 -8.74
C PHE A 37 -9.34 -26.92 -9.77
N GLU A 38 -9.91 -27.09 -10.97
CA GLU A 38 -9.83 -26.10 -12.05
C GLU A 38 -10.53 -24.80 -11.66
N GLU A 39 -11.76 -24.86 -11.15
CA GLU A 39 -12.51 -23.68 -10.69
C GLU A 39 -11.81 -22.96 -9.52
N LEU A 40 -11.24 -23.72 -8.59
CA LEU A 40 -10.48 -23.16 -7.47
C LEU A 40 -9.20 -22.45 -7.95
N SER A 41 -8.48 -23.07 -8.88
CA SER A 41 -7.28 -22.49 -9.47
C SER A 41 -7.58 -21.22 -10.28
N ALA A 42 -8.70 -21.20 -11.02
CA ALA A 42 -9.17 -20.02 -11.75
C ALA A 42 -9.55 -18.88 -10.79
N PHE A 43 -10.29 -19.17 -9.71
CA PHE A 43 -10.63 -18.21 -8.66
C PHE A 43 -9.38 -17.58 -8.03
N LEU A 44 -8.41 -18.41 -7.63
CA LEU A 44 -7.15 -17.94 -7.03
C LEU A 44 -6.33 -17.11 -8.01
N THR A 45 -6.25 -17.53 -9.28
CA THR A 45 -5.46 -16.83 -10.30
C THR A 45 -6.05 -15.46 -10.60
N ILE A 46 -7.36 -15.39 -10.87
CA ILE A 46 -8.04 -14.12 -11.16
C ILE A 46 -8.02 -13.19 -9.95
N GLY A 47 -8.30 -13.73 -8.76
CA GLY A 47 -8.23 -12.97 -7.51
C GLY A 47 -6.82 -12.41 -7.24
N SER A 48 -5.78 -13.20 -7.50
CA SER A 48 -4.39 -12.78 -7.33
C SER A 48 -3.97 -11.72 -8.34
N ILE A 49 -4.41 -11.79 -9.59
CA ILE A 49 -4.14 -10.77 -10.62
C ILE A 49 -4.78 -9.44 -10.22
N ILE A 50 -6.08 -9.46 -9.86
CA ILE A 50 -6.81 -8.26 -9.44
C ILE A 50 -6.19 -7.68 -8.17
N GLY A 51 -5.88 -8.53 -7.19
CA GLY A 51 -5.21 -8.15 -5.96
C GLY A 51 -3.82 -7.55 -6.21
N GLY A 52 -3.04 -8.13 -7.13
CA GLY A 52 -1.73 -7.63 -7.52
C GLY A 52 -1.79 -6.23 -8.14
N ILE A 53 -2.74 -5.99 -9.04
CA ILE A 53 -2.96 -4.66 -9.65
C ILE A 53 -3.32 -3.62 -8.58
N LEU A 54 -4.21 -3.97 -7.66
CA LEU A 54 -4.60 -3.09 -6.57
C LEU A 54 -3.45 -2.86 -5.58
N LEU A 55 -2.68 -3.90 -5.25
CA LEU A 55 -1.51 -3.81 -4.39
C LEU A 55 -0.53 -2.78 -4.94
N VAL A 56 -0.16 -2.88 -6.23
CA VAL A 56 0.77 -1.94 -6.87
C VAL A 56 0.19 -0.52 -6.89
N SER A 57 -1.09 -0.38 -7.21
CA SER A 57 -1.76 0.92 -7.28
C SER A 57 -1.83 1.61 -5.93
N VAL A 58 -2.32 0.90 -4.90
CA VAL A 58 -2.44 1.42 -3.52
C VAL A 58 -1.08 1.71 -2.94
N PHE A 59 -0.11 0.83 -3.13
CA PHE A 59 1.25 1.06 -2.65
C PHE A 59 1.85 2.33 -3.29
N SER A 60 1.71 2.51 -4.60
CA SER A 60 2.22 3.70 -5.30
C SER A 60 1.56 5.00 -4.81
N ILE A 61 0.25 4.96 -4.54
CA ILE A 61 -0.52 6.09 -4.01
C ILE A 61 -0.16 6.40 -2.55
N SER A 62 0.06 5.39 -1.71
CA SER A 62 0.12 5.56 -0.25
C SER A 62 1.54 5.59 0.33
N ALA A 63 2.56 5.10 -0.39
CA ALA A 63 3.91 4.90 0.16
C ALA A 63 4.51 6.16 0.82
N PHE A 64 4.31 7.34 0.22
CA PHE A 64 4.86 8.59 0.73
C PHE A 64 3.81 9.69 0.97
N THR A 65 2.55 9.49 0.59
CA THR A 65 1.50 10.50 0.72
C THR A 65 1.30 10.99 2.15
N PRO A 66 1.20 10.12 3.19
CA PRO A 66 1.10 10.58 4.57
C PRO A 66 2.27 11.47 5.01
N GLN A 67 3.50 11.09 4.65
CA GLN A 67 4.72 11.80 5.01
C GLN A 67 4.79 13.17 4.33
N ILE A 68 4.46 13.23 3.03
CA ILE A 68 4.39 14.47 2.24
C ILE A 68 3.34 15.42 2.85
N MET A 69 2.16 14.91 3.19
CA MET A 69 1.09 15.71 3.76
C MET A 69 1.44 16.24 5.14
N MET A 70 2.10 15.41 5.97
CA MET A 70 2.52 15.80 7.32
C MET A 70 3.64 16.84 7.31
N GLU A 71 4.68 16.66 6.49
CA GLU A 71 5.80 17.61 6.42
C GLU A 71 5.44 18.89 5.65
N ARG A 72 4.77 18.78 4.50
CA ARG A 72 4.59 19.90 3.56
C ARG A 72 3.21 20.55 3.60
N ARG A 73 2.21 19.94 4.26
CA ARG A 73 0.83 20.45 4.34
C ARG A 73 0.23 20.81 2.98
N VAL A 74 0.59 20.07 1.94
CA VAL A 74 0.09 20.24 0.56
C VAL A 74 -1.28 19.56 0.39
N ASP A 75 -1.95 19.86 -0.73
CA ASP A 75 -3.18 19.16 -1.10
C ASP A 75 -2.92 17.68 -1.42
N ILE A 76 -3.96 16.86 -1.27
CA ILE A 76 -3.87 15.40 -1.42
C ILE A 76 -3.49 15.01 -2.84
N MET A 77 -3.99 15.72 -3.86
CA MET A 77 -3.74 15.35 -5.25
C MET A 77 -2.26 15.52 -5.58
N THR A 78 -1.66 16.64 -5.16
CA THR A 78 -0.23 16.90 -5.27
C THR A 78 0.59 15.85 -4.51
N ALA A 79 0.17 15.46 -3.29
CA ALA A 79 0.86 14.44 -2.51
C ALA A 79 0.83 13.07 -3.18
N VAL A 80 -0.33 12.64 -3.68
CA VAL A 80 -0.51 11.35 -4.37
C VAL A 80 0.31 11.29 -5.65
N VAL A 81 0.23 12.32 -6.50
CA VAL A 81 1.01 12.38 -7.75
C VAL A 81 2.51 12.34 -7.46
N SER A 82 2.96 13.05 -6.42
CA SER A 82 4.35 13.03 -5.99
C SER A 82 4.78 11.64 -5.48
N SER A 83 3.91 10.94 -4.74
CA SER A 83 4.17 9.56 -4.29
C SER A 83 4.30 8.61 -5.48
N ILE A 84 3.37 8.68 -6.46
CA ILE A 84 3.41 7.83 -7.66
C ILE A 84 4.68 8.08 -8.46
N HIS A 85 5.07 9.35 -8.66
CA HIS A 85 6.31 9.70 -9.34
C HIS A 85 7.55 9.20 -8.60
N ALA A 86 7.59 9.36 -7.28
CA ALA A 86 8.67 8.86 -6.43
C ALA A 86 8.84 7.34 -6.57
N VAL A 87 7.73 6.60 -6.59
CA VAL A 87 7.73 5.14 -6.74
C VAL A 87 8.17 4.72 -8.14
N LYS A 88 7.70 5.41 -9.18
CA LYS A 88 8.07 5.11 -10.56
C LYS A 88 9.56 5.35 -10.84
N GLU A 89 10.10 6.46 -10.33
CA GLU A 89 11.51 6.81 -10.53
C GLU A 89 12.46 5.88 -9.78
N ASN A 90 12.01 5.31 -8.65
CA ASN A 90 12.80 4.43 -7.80
C ASN A 90 12.24 2.99 -7.78
N PHE A 91 11.74 2.51 -8.92
CA PHE A 91 10.98 1.26 -9.00
C PHE A 91 11.70 0.07 -8.35
N ALA A 92 12.98 -0.14 -8.66
CA ALA A 92 13.75 -1.26 -8.11
C ALA A 92 13.86 -1.21 -6.59
N ALA A 93 14.17 -0.04 -6.02
CA ALA A 93 14.25 0.15 -4.57
C ALA A 93 12.88 -0.05 -3.90
N MET A 94 11.81 0.41 -4.55
CA MET A 94 10.45 0.28 -4.03
C MET A 94 9.92 -1.15 -4.08
N VAL A 95 10.35 -1.97 -5.05
CA VAL A 95 10.06 -3.41 -5.08
C VAL A 95 10.76 -4.12 -3.92
N VAL A 96 12.04 -3.83 -3.67
CA VAL A 96 12.74 -4.38 -2.50
C VAL A 96 12.04 -3.96 -1.21
N TRP A 97 11.63 -2.69 -1.12
CA TRP A 97 10.93 -2.16 0.04
C TRP A 97 9.57 -2.84 0.28
N SER A 98 8.77 -3.07 -0.76
CA SER A 98 7.48 -3.76 -0.64
C SER A 98 7.65 -5.21 -0.20
N ILE A 99 8.70 -5.90 -0.67
CA ILE A 99 9.07 -7.25 -0.22
C ILE A 99 9.46 -7.23 1.27
N CYS A 100 10.26 -6.26 1.71
CA CYS A 100 10.61 -6.10 3.12
C CYS A 100 9.37 -5.91 4.00
N ILE A 101 8.43 -5.05 3.59
CA ILE A 101 7.16 -4.87 4.29
C ILE A 101 6.40 -6.19 4.38
N PHE A 102 6.25 -6.90 3.26
CA PHE A 102 5.53 -8.17 3.20
C PHE A 102 6.13 -9.21 4.16
N VAL A 103 7.46 -9.39 4.14
CA VAL A 103 8.16 -10.35 4.99
C VAL A 103 8.02 -9.98 6.47
N LEU A 104 8.21 -8.70 6.82
CA LEU A 104 8.07 -8.23 8.20
C LEU A 104 6.63 -8.41 8.70
N VAL A 105 5.63 -8.09 7.88
CA VAL A 105 4.22 -8.29 8.24
C VAL A 105 3.92 -9.78 8.43
N ALA A 106 4.41 -10.66 7.55
CA ALA A 106 4.26 -12.11 7.69
C ALA A 106 4.91 -12.63 8.99
N LEU A 107 6.10 -12.14 9.34
CA LEU A 107 6.77 -12.46 10.61
C LEU A 107 5.97 -11.95 11.82
N GLY A 108 5.37 -10.77 11.73
CA GLY A 108 4.49 -10.22 12.77
C GLY A 108 3.29 -11.12 13.04
N PHE A 109 2.67 -11.66 11.99
CA PHE A 109 1.60 -12.65 12.12
C PHE A 109 2.08 -13.99 12.67
N ALA A 110 3.22 -14.49 12.19
CA ALA A 110 3.82 -15.73 12.69
C ALA A 110 4.16 -15.66 14.18
N ALA A 111 4.52 -14.48 14.69
CA ALA A 111 4.77 -14.20 16.10
C ALA A 111 3.50 -13.93 16.93
N GLY A 112 2.30 -14.23 16.42
CA GLY A 112 1.04 -14.06 17.14
C GLY A 112 0.63 -12.60 17.35
N ALA A 113 0.93 -11.72 16.39
CA ALA A 113 0.71 -10.27 16.41
C ALA A 113 1.51 -9.47 17.46
N ALA A 114 2.07 -10.11 18.49
CA ALA A 114 2.97 -9.45 19.45
C ALA A 114 4.23 -8.87 18.77
N GLY A 115 4.70 -9.51 17.69
CA GLY A 115 5.82 -9.01 16.89
C GLY A 115 5.60 -7.60 16.32
N PHE A 116 4.34 -7.17 16.12
CA PHE A 116 4.04 -5.83 15.61
C PHE A 116 4.42 -4.70 16.57
N ILE A 117 4.60 -4.98 17.87
CA ILE A 117 5.08 -3.98 18.85
C ILE A 117 6.45 -3.42 18.43
N ILE A 118 7.31 -4.27 17.85
CA ILE A 118 8.65 -3.88 17.39
C ILE A 118 8.63 -3.53 15.90
N ILE A 119 7.90 -4.30 15.10
CA ILE A 119 7.90 -4.16 13.63
C ILE A 119 7.24 -2.85 13.20
N MET A 120 6.14 -2.41 13.82
CA MET A 120 5.45 -1.18 13.42
C MET A 120 6.32 0.08 13.62
N PRO A 121 6.95 0.31 14.79
CA PRO A 121 7.90 1.41 14.96
C PRO A 121 9.05 1.35 13.96
N LEU A 122 9.60 0.16 13.71
CA LEU A 122 10.70 -0.04 12.76
C LEU A 122 10.30 0.33 11.33
N LEU A 123 9.14 -0.15 10.87
CA LEU A 123 8.60 0.16 9.55
C LEU A 123 8.30 1.65 9.39
N SER A 124 7.75 2.28 10.43
CA SER A 124 7.46 3.72 10.43
C SER A 124 8.76 4.54 10.30
N TYR A 125 9.78 4.21 11.09
CA TYR A 125 11.09 4.85 11.04
C TYR A 125 11.78 4.67 9.68
N ALA A 126 11.82 3.45 9.16
CA ALA A 126 12.40 3.16 7.85
C ALA A 126 11.66 3.87 6.71
N SER A 127 10.32 3.94 6.76
CA SER A 127 9.51 4.67 5.77
C SER A 127 9.79 6.18 5.79
N TRP A 128 10.07 6.75 6.97
CA TRP A 128 10.47 8.15 7.11
C TRP A 128 11.83 8.42 6.48
N HIS A 129 12.81 7.55 6.71
CA HIS A 129 14.13 7.65 6.06
C HIS A 129 14.07 7.44 4.56
N GLY A 130 13.25 6.50 4.10
CA GLY A 130 12.97 6.32 2.66
C GLY A 130 12.38 7.57 2.04
N TYR A 131 11.41 8.20 2.72
CA TYR A 131 10.83 9.48 2.31
C TYR A 131 11.90 10.58 2.19
N ILE A 132 12.76 10.71 3.20
CA ILE A 132 13.85 11.70 3.24
C ILE A 132 14.81 11.51 2.05
N ALA A 133 15.18 10.26 1.77
CA ALA A 133 16.14 9.91 0.73
C ALA A 133 15.57 10.08 -0.69
N VAL A 134 14.29 9.74 -0.89
CA VAL A 134 13.65 9.75 -2.21
C VAL A 134 13.14 11.16 -2.59
N ILE A 135 12.58 11.90 -1.62
CA ILE A 135 11.92 13.18 -1.90
C ILE A 135 12.85 14.34 -1.59
N LYS A 136 13.53 14.82 -2.64
CA LYS A 136 14.41 15.98 -2.57
C LYS A 136 13.63 17.28 -2.35
N THR A 137 14.14 18.14 -1.48
CA THR A 137 13.53 19.43 -1.14
C THR A 137 14.31 20.57 -1.79
N LYS A 138 13.62 21.67 -2.12
CA LYS A 138 14.28 22.92 -2.56
C LYS A 138 14.76 23.76 -1.38
N THR A 139 14.04 23.68 -0.26
CA THR A 139 14.42 24.26 1.02
C THR A 139 15.07 23.17 1.89
N PRO A 140 16.24 23.45 2.50
CA PRO A 140 16.90 22.50 3.39
C PRO A 140 15.99 22.20 4.60
N ARG A 141 15.98 20.94 5.06
CA ARG A 141 15.22 20.56 6.25
C ARG A 141 15.92 21.15 7.47
N GLY A 142 15.18 21.75 8.41
CA GLY A 142 15.75 22.38 9.60
C GLY A 142 16.41 21.42 10.61
N TYR A 143 16.46 20.14 10.30
CA TYR A 143 16.99 19.05 11.13
C TYR A 143 17.95 18.12 10.35
N GLU A 144 18.30 18.48 9.11
CA GLU A 144 19.42 17.89 8.36
C GLU A 144 20.74 18.57 8.74
#